data_AF-A0A2V1A994-F1
#
_entry.id   AF-A0A2V1A994-F1
#
_cell.length_a   1.000
_cell.length_b   1.000
_cell.length_c   1.000
_cell.angle_alpha   90.00
_cell.angle_beta   90.00
_cell.angle_gamma   90.00
#
_symmetry.space_group_name_H-M   'P 1'
#
loop_
_entity.id
_entity.type
_entity.pdbx_description
1 polymer ?
#
loop_
_entity_poly.entity_id
_entity_poly.type
_entity_poly.pdbx_seq_one_letter_code
_entity_poly.pdbx_strand_id
1 'polypeptide(L)'
;MCACFRLPLSTSASPSTLRNGQYHVGFLRPECTDAKTKYDDCFNKWYTEKFLQGKSLHNECTELWDEYITCVNTALAKHKIKPMLDKAREDQPFGEDLSKKDK
;
A
#
# COMPACT_ATOMS: atom_id res chain seq x y z
N MET A 1 -48.58 9.34 -14.85
CA MET A 1 -47.89 8.49 -13.85
C MET A 1 -46.41 8.43 -14.19
N CYS A 2 -45.53 9.00 -13.37
CA CYS A 2 -44.07 8.81 -13.49
C CYS A 2 -43.65 7.65 -12.60
N ALA A 3 -43.22 6.54 -13.19
CA ALA A 3 -42.60 5.46 -12.45
C ALA A 3 -41.16 5.87 -12.09
N CYS A 4 -40.92 6.20 -10.81
CA CYS A 4 -39.57 6.27 -10.25
C CYS A 4 -39.00 4.84 -10.19
N PHE A 5 -38.26 4.42 -11.20
CA PHE A 5 -37.36 3.28 -11.07
C PHE A 5 -36.31 3.62 -10.02
N ARG A 6 -36.49 3.09 -8.80
CA ARG A 6 -35.41 3.01 -7.81
C ARG A 6 -34.33 2.10 -8.39
N LEU A 7 -33.27 2.67 -8.97
CA LEU A 7 -32.01 1.94 -9.05
C LEU A 7 -31.54 1.68 -7.61
N PRO A 8 -31.12 0.44 -7.25
CA PRO A 8 -30.40 0.25 -6.02
C PRO A 8 -29.11 1.06 -6.10
N LEU A 9 -28.92 1.94 -5.12
CA LEU A 9 -27.65 2.62 -4.88
C LEU A 9 -26.60 1.52 -4.74
N SER A 10 -25.75 1.35 -5.76
CA SER A 10 -24.59 0.49 -5.69
C SER A 10 -23.70 1.07 -4.60
N THR A 11 -23.83 0.56 -3.39
CA THR A 11 -22.84 0.80 -2.35
C THR A 11 -21.56 0.16 -2.85
N SER A 12 -20.63 1.00 -3.30
CA SER A 12 -19.22 0.65 -3.37
C SER A 12 -18.69 0.46 -1.94
N ALA A 13 -19.24 -0.51 -1.22
CA ALA A 13 -18.63 -1.00 -0.01
C ALA A 13 -17.46 -1.87 -0.45
N SER A 14 -16.24 -1.32 -0.34
CA SER A 14 -15.02 -2.14 -0.29
C SER A 14 -15.27 -3.31 0.67
N PRO A 15 -14.81 -4.53 0.36
CA PRO A 15 -15.07 -5.70 1.19
C PRO A 15 -14.28 -5.61 2.51
N SER A 16 -14.82 -4.88 3.48
CA SER A 16 -14.41 -4.93 4.88
C SER A 16 -14.88 -6.27 5.44
N THR A 17 -13.99 -7.27 5.48
CA THR A 17 -14.30 -8.54 6.14
C THR A 17 -14.14 -8.33 7.64
N LEU A 18 -15.25 -8.25 8.39
CA LEU A 18 -15.23 -8.34 9.85
C LEU A 18 -14.82 -9.76 10.24
N ARG A 19 -13.56 -9.96 10.59
CA ARG A 19 -13.09 -11.16 11.29
C ARG A 19 -12.70 -10.75 12.70
N ASN A 20 -13.35 -11.35 13.70
CA ASN A 20 -13.09 -11.14 15.13
C ASN A 20 -13.17 -9.67 15.61
N GLY A 21 -14.10 -8.87 15.05
CA GLY A 21 -14.37 -7.51 15.56
C GLY A 21 -13.31 -6.45 15.24
N GLN A 22 -12.36 -6.74 14.36
CA GLN A 22 -11.31 -5.81 13.95
C GLN A 22 -11.45 -5.47 12.47
N TYR A 23 -11.43 -4.17 12.14
CA TYR A 23 -11.44 -3.69 10.76
C TYR A 23 -10.10 -4.01 10.10
N HIS A 24 -10.03 -5.15 9.42
CA HIS A 24 -8.90 -5.44 8.54
C HIS A 24 -9.12 -4.72 7.20
N VAL A 25 -8.32 -3.68 6.96
CA VAL A 25 -8.10 -3.19 5.60
C VAL A 25 -7.53 -4.35 4.78
N GLY A 26 -8.37 -4.96 3.96
CA GLY A 26 -7.99 -6.08 3.11
C GLY A 26 -6.90 -5.63 2.16
N PHE A 27 -5.69 -6.17 2.31
CA PHE A 27 -4.68 -6.02 1.27
C PHE A 27 -5.20 -6.67 -0.01
N LEU A 28 -4.83 -6.12 -1.17
CA LEU A 28 -5.24 -6.61 -2.50
C LEU A 28 -5.00 -8.13 -2.67
N ARG A 29 -4.15 -8.71 -1.82
CA ARG A 29 -3.68 -10.10 -1.86
C ARG A 29 -3.66 -10.74 -0.47
N PRO A 30 -4.68 -11.54 -0.08
CA PRO A 30 -4.77 -12.08 1.26
C PRO A 30 -3.57 -12.94 1.64
N GLU A 31 -2.91 -13.59 0.69
CA GLU A 31 -1.72 -14.41 0.92
C GLU A 31 -0.48 -13.62 1.37
N CYS A 32 -0.42 -12.32 1.09
CA CYS A 32 0.70 -11.47 1.51
C CYS A 32 0.41 -10.71 2.80
N THR A 33 -0.76 -10.91 3.43
CA THR A 33 -1.22 -10.11 4.57
C THR A 33 -0.35 -10.29 5.81
N ASP A 34 0.13 -11.50 6.07
CA ASP A 34 0.98 -11.78 7.24
C ASP A 34 2.35 -11.11 7.11
N ALA A 35 3.03 -11.31 5.98
CA ALA A 35 4.29 -10.64 5.66
C ALA A 35 4.15 -9.11 5.67
N LYS A 36 3.03 -8.59 5.14
CA LYS A 36 2.74 -7.16 5.18
C LYS A 36 2.60 -6.64 6.60
N THR A 37 1.82 -7.31 7.45
CA THR A 37 1.59 -6.88 8.84
C THR A 37 2.92 -6.79 9.60
N LYS A 38 3.76 -7.82 9.49
CA LYS A 38 5.09 -7.84 10.12
C LYS A 38 5.98 -6.69 9.64
N TYR A 39 6.02 -6.47 8.33
CA TYR A 39 6.79 -5.37 7.76
C TYR A 39 6.26 -3.99 8.19
N ASP A 40 4.95 -3.78 8.10
CA ASP A 40 4.31 -2.51 8.46
C ASP A 40 4.53 -2.17 9.95
N ASP A 41 4.42 -3.15 10.85
CA ASP A 41 4.65 -2.95 12.28
C ASP A 41 6.10 -2.52 12.56
N CYS A 42 7.08 -3.18 11.91
CA CYS A 42 8.48 -2.80 11.99
C CYS A 42 8.70 -1.39 11.43
N PHE A 43 8.19 -1.13 10.22
CA PHE A 43 8.38 0.14 9.53
C PHE A 43 7.76 1.31 10.30
N ASN A 44 6.53 1.17 10.80
CA ASN A 44 5.84 2.23 11.53
C ASN A 44 6.59 2.63 12.80
N LYS A 45 7.15 1.65 13.52
CA LYS A 45 7.99 1.89 14.69
C LYS A 45 9.28 2.62 14.29
N TRP A 46 10.02 2.09 13.32
CA TRP A 46 11.25 2.70 12.83
C TRP A 46 11.02 4.13 12.31
N TYR A 47 9.95 4.34 11.56
CA TYR A 47 9.60 5.63 10.97
C TYR A 47 9.36 6.69 12.04
N THR A 48 8.59 6.35 13.08
CA THR A 48 8.23 7.27 14.16
C THR A 48 9.37 7.52 15.15
N GLU A 49 10.11 6.47 15.51
CA GLU A 49 11.14 6.54 16.55
C GLU A 49 12.52 6.91 16.03
N LYS A 50 12.81 6.67 14.75
CA LYS A 50 14.14 6.83 14.16
C LYS A 50 14.16 7.85 13.04
N PHE A 51 13.38 7.63 11.99
CA PHE A 51 13.43 8.45 10.78
C PHE A 51 12.96 9.88 11.05
N LEU A 52 11.74 10.06 11.55
CA LEU A 52 11.17 11.38 11.86
C LEU A 52 11.94 12.14 12.94
N GLN A 53 12.68 11.42 13.79
CA GLN A 53 13.51 12.00 14.84
C GLN A 53 14.95 12.30 14.37
N GLY A 54 15.27 12.04 13.10
CA GLY A 54 16.60 12.24 12.53
C GLY A 54 17.69 11.32 13.12
N LYS A 55 17.31 10.21 13.76
CA LYS A 55 18.24 9.30 14.45
C LYS A 55 18.83 8.23 13.53
N SER A 56 18.12 7.84 12.48
CA SER A 56 18.62 6.86 11.50
C SER A 56 17.95 7.06 10.16
N LEU A 57 18.74 6.94 9.09
CA LEU A 57 18.27 6.80 7.70
C LEU A 57 18.33 5.34 7.22
N HIS A 58 18.96 4.46 8.01
CA HIS A 58 19.06 3.05 7.67
C HIS A 58 17.79 2.33 8.10
N ASN A 59 17.09 1.74 7.13
CA ASN A 59 15.89 0.93 7.38
C ASN A 59 16.30 -0.45 7.92
N GLU A 60 15.95 -0.73 9.17
CA GLU A 60 16.24 -2.00 9.84
C GLU A 60 15.25 -3.12 9.50
N CYS A 61 14.21 -2.83 8.73
CA CYS A 61 13.14 -3.76 8.35
C CYS A 61 13.36 -4.41 6.98
N THR A 62 14.59 -4.42 6.45
CA THR A 62 14.90 -4.90 5.09
C THR A 62 14.57 -6.37 4.88
N GLU A 63 14.82 -7.22 5.87
CA GLU A 63 14.52 -8.66 5.74
C GLU A 63 13.00 -8.90 5.64
N LEU A 64 12.22 -8.22 6.47
CA LEU A 64 10.75 -8.27 6.42
C LEU A 64 10.20 -7.68 5.12
N TRP A 65 10.85 -6.62 4.61
CA TRP A 65 10.52 -6.02 3.33
C TRP A 65 10.71 -7.02 2.19
N ASP A 66 11.82 -7.74 2.15
CA ASP A 66 12.15 -8.68 1.08
C ASP A 66 11.12 -9.81 1.00
N GLU A 67 10.69 -10.35 2.13
CA GLU A 67 9.61 -11.34 2.19
C GLU A 67 8.29 -10.79 1.65
N TYR A 68 7.89 -9.61 2.13
CA TYR A 68 6.66 -8.95 1.72
C TYR A 68 6.66 -8.61 0.22
N ILE A 69 7.70 -7.94 -0.27
CA ILE A 69 7.76 -7.44 -1.64
C ILE A 69 7.89 -8.59 -2.64
N THR A 70 8.55 -9.68 -2.26
CA THR A 70 8.61 -10.91 -3.08
C THR A 70 7.23 -11.51 -3.27
N CYS A 71 6.43 -11.60 -2.18
CA CYS A 71 5.04 -12.06 -2.26
C CYS A 71 4.22 -11.15 -3.19
N VAL A 72 4.29 -9.83 -2.99
CA VAL A 72 3.54 -8.83 -3.78
C VAL A 72 3.91 -8.89 -5.25
N ASN A 73 5.19 -8.93 -5.61
CA ASN A 73 5.63 -8.96 -7.00
C ASN A 73 5.16 -10.24 -7.71
N THR A 74 5.26 -11.38 -7.03
CA THR A 74 4.76 -12.66 -7.54
C THR A 74 3.25 -12.60 -7.78
N ALA A 75 2.53 -12.02 -6.82
CA ALA A 75 1.11 -11.79 -6.91
C ALA A 75 0.73 -10.89 -8.10
N LEU A 76 1.35 -9.72 -8.23
CA LEU A 76 1.04 -8.75 -9.29
C LEU A 76 1.30 -9.31 -10.69
N ALA A 77 2.36 -10.10 -10.85
CA ALA A 77 2.67 -10.80 -12.09
C ALA A 77 1.55 -11.77 -12.47
N LYS A 78 1.06 -12.60 -11.52
CA LYS A 78 -0.04 -13.54 -11.74
C LYS A 78 -1.33 -12.85 -12.22
N HIS A 79 -1.59 -11.62 -11.77
CA HIS A 79 -2.84 -10.89 -12.07
C HIS A 79 -2.70 -9.91 -13.23
N LYS A 80 -1.54 -9.86 -13.90
CA LYS A 80 -1.29 -9.02 -15.09
C LYS A 80 -1.48 -7.51 -14.85
N ILE A 81 -1.44 -7.06 -13.60
CA ILE A 81 -1.50 -5.62 -13.23
C ILE A 81 -0.10 -4.99 -13.26
N LYS A 82 0.96 -5.81 -13.12
CA LYS A 82 2.34 -5.35 -13.04
C LYS A 82 2.75 -4.35 -14.15
N PRO A 83 2.44 -4.57 -15.45
CA PRO A 83 2.83 -3.63 -16.50
C PRO A 83 2.18 -2.24 -16.37
N MET A 84 0.92 -2.19 -15.93
CA MET A 84 0.23 -0.92 -15.69
C MET A 84 0.81 -0.19 -14.48
N LEU A 85 1.15 -0.94 -13.43
CA LEU A 85 1.78 -0.40 -12.24
C LEU A 85 3.19 0.14 -12.55
N ASP A 86 3.98 -0.59 -13.33
CA ASP A 86 5.33 -0.16 -13.72
C ASP A 86 5.28 1.14 -14.52
N LYS A 87 4.37 1.23 -15.50
CA LYS A 87 4.15 2.48 -16.26
C LYS A 87 3.79 3.66 -15.34
N ALA A 88 2.89 3.46 -14.37
CA ALA A 88 2.51 4.51 -13.44
C ALA A 88 3.65 4.95 -12.51
N ARG A 89 4.68 4.12 -12.29
CA ARG A 89 5.87 4.46 -11.48
C ARG A 89 6.91 5.28 -12.26
N GLU A 90 6.88 5.22 -13.59
CA GLU A 90 7.74 6.03 -14.46
C GLU A 90 7.31 7.49 -14.50
N ASP A 91 6.01 7.74 -14.29
CA ASP A 91 5.47 9.08 -14.12
C ASP A 91 6.09 9.70 -12.85
N GLN A 92 7.13 10.52 -12.98
CA GLN A 92 7.75 11.26 -11.88
C GLN A 92 7.10 12.66 -11.74
N PRO A 93 6.04 12.83 -10.93
CA PRO A 93 5.35 14.12 -10.81
C PRO A 93 6.18 15.21 -10.11
N PHE A 94 7.29 14.85 -9.47
CA PHE A 94 8.11 15.76 -8.67
C PHE A 94 9.59 15.80 -9.11
N GLY A 95 9.89 15.49 -10.37
CA GLY A 95 11.27 15.49 -10.90
C GLY A 95 11.98 16.86 -10.81
N GLU A 96 13.13 16.87 -10.14
CA GLU A 96 14.25 17.84 -10.19
C GLU A 96 14.00 19.36 -10.08
N ASP A 97 12.91 19.81 -9.45
CA ASP A 97 12.77 21.24 -9.07
C ASP A 97 13.09 21.55 -7.59
N LEU A 98 13.29 20.51 -6.75
CA LEU A 98 13.63 20.71 -5.34
C LEU A 98 15.13 20.97 -5.09
N SER A 99 15.99 20.78 -6.09
CA SER A 99 17.45 20.97 -5.96
C SER A 99 17.92 22.41 -6.16
N LYS A 100 17.02 23.38 -6.46
CA LYS A 100 17.41 24.74 -6.87
C LYS A 100 16.96 25.88 -5.94
N LYS A 101 16.29 25.61 -4.81
CA LYS A 101 15.73 26.70 -3.97
C LYS A 101 16.59 27.16 -2.78
N ASP A 102 17.75 26.55 -2.57
CA ASP A 102 18.66 26.89 -1.48
C ASP A 102 20.04 27.39 -1.98
N LYS A 103 20.07 28.33 -2.93
CA LYS A 103 21.27 29.11 -3.23
C LYS A 103 21.02 30.61 -3.14
#